data_AF-A0A9W6PI40-F1
#
_entry.id   AF-A0A9W6PI40-F1
#
_cell.length_a   1.000
_cell.length_b   1.000
_cell.length_c   1.000
_cell.angle_alpha   90.00
_cell.angle_beta   90.00
_cell.angle_gamma   90.00
#
_symmetry.space_group_name_H-M   'P 1'
#
loop_
_entity.id
_entity.type
_entity.pdbx_description
1 polymer ?
#
loop_
_entity_poly.entity_id
_entity_poly.type
_entity_poly.pdbx_seq_one_letter_code
_entity_poly.pdbx_strand_id
1 'polypeptide(L)'
;MPGLGAATPRLVAVDADLSAVVVTALPGRPLHGAVHPPEQQRAIFHQVGALAAAIHRPAPAAGPDDTLSAALEKMERHLDAARTHLAPGDADFVRALAARAELLQEPETVFTHGDLQLRNLLLGEADELYVIDFERAQMGPAVRDFVRLADLWAGRPDLLEALTDGYGRTFTTAELEYLTVLEALDAVSGIQYGAAAGDPELLERGLRTLTRLRATAEAAARREGTT
;
A
#
# COMPACT_ATOMS: atom_id res chain seq x y z
N MET A 1 14.70 14.34 6.35
CA MET A 1 14.27 13.19 7.18
C MET A 1 15.44 12.65 8.02
N PRO A 2 15.65 13.13 9.26
CA PRO A 2 16.81 12.71 10.05
C PRO A 2 16.66 11.27 10.56
N GLY A 3 17.15 10.27 9.82
CA GLY A 3 17.22 8.86 10.28
C GLY A 3 16.89 7.79 9.25
N LEU A 4 16.50 8.18 8.03
CA LEU A 4 16.46 7.27 6.87
C LEU A 4 17.87 7.03 6.28
N GLY A 5 18.87 7.81 6.71
CA GLY A 5 20.27 7.58 6.41
C GLY A 5 20.56 7.45 4.91
N ALA A 6 21.31 6.43 4.53
CA ALA A 6 21.67 6.12 3.15
C ALA A 6 20.57 5.31 2.40
N ALA A 7 19.47 4.94 3.05
CA ALA A 7 18.41 4.11 2.47
C ALA A 7 17.44 4.89 1.57
N THR A 8 17.59 6.22 1.46
CA THR A 8 16.72 7.12 0.68
C THR A 8 17.53 8.10 -0.15
N PRO A 9 17.00 8.60 -1.29
CA PRO A 9 17.71 9.57 -2.11
C PRO A 9 17.89 10.88 -1.33
N ARG A 10 19.06 11.51 -1.47
CA ARG A 10 19.29 12.86 -0.96
C ARG A 10 18.99 13.86 -2.07
N LEU A 11 18.24 14.90 -1.74
CA LEU A 11 18.02 16.04 -2.62
C LEU A 11 19.36 16.75 -2.88
N VAL A 12 19.69 16.91 -4.16
CA VAL A 12 20.91 17.57 -4.65
C VAL A 12 20.59 18.97 -5.16
N ALA A 13 19.51 19.11 -5.94
CA ALA A 13 19.09 20.39 -6.51
C ALA A 13 17.57 20.41 -6.72
N VAL A 14 17.01 21.61 -6.76
CA VAL A 14 15.61 21.89 -7.08
C VAL A 14 15.58 23.02 -8.11
N ASP A 15 14.77 22.86 -9.14
CA ASP A 15 14.42 23.91 -10.09
C ASP A 15 12.89 24.02 -10.14
N ALA A 16 12.35 25.09 -9.57
CA ALA A 16 10.92 25.30 -9.48
C ALA A 16 10.30 25.67 -10.84
N ASP A 17 11.03 26.39 -11.69
CA ASP A 17 10.54 26.84 -12.99
C ASP A 17 10.37 25.65 -13.94
N LEU A 18 11.26 24.66 -13.83
CA LEU A 18 11.20 23.41 -14.58
C LEU A 18 10.36 22.31 -13.91
N SER A 19 9.85 22.54 -12.69
CA SER A 19 9.23 21.49 -11.87
C SER A 19 10.12 20.24 -11.75
N ALA A 20 11.43 20.45 -11.56
CA ALA A 20 12.44 19.39 -11.58
C ALA A 20 13.20 19.31 -10.25
N VAL A 21 13.53 18.08 -9.85
CA VAL A 21 14.40 17.79 -8.70
C VAL A 21 15.50 16.83 -9.12
N VAL A 22 16.70 17.04 -8.59
CA VAL A 22 17.83 16.11 -8.74
C VAL A 22 18.07 15.46 -7.40
N VAL A 23 18.11 14.14 -7.38
CA VAL A 23 18.40 13.35 -6.19
C VAL A 23 19.58 12.41 -6.43
N THR A 24 20.24 11.98 -5.36
CA THR A 24 21.30 10.97 -5.49
C THR A 24 20.74 9.65 -5.98
N ALA A 25 21.43 8.99 -6.91
CA ALA A 25 21.15 7.60 -7.25
C ALA A 25 21.41 6.70 -6.04
N LEU A 26 20.54 5.72 -5.82
CA LEU A 26 20.73 4.65 -4.85
C LEU A 26 21.22 3.39 -5.57
N PRO A 27 22.03 2.55 -4.90
CA PRO A 27 22.46 1.28 -5.48
C PRO A 27 21.29 0.28 -5.49
N GLY A 28 21.47 -0.82 -6.21
CA GLY A 28 20.54 -1.94 -6.22
C GLY A 28 19.57 -1.97 -7.40
N ARG A 29 18.69 -2.96 -7.39
CA ARG A 29 17.69 -3.21 -8.44
C ARG A 29 16.29 -3.26 -7.84
N PRO A 30 15.25 -2.80 -8.56
CA PRO A 30 13.87 -2.94 -8.10
C PRO A 30 13.51 -4.38 -7.74
N LEU A 31 12.78 -4.57 -6.65
CA LEU A 31 12.23 -5.88 -6.28
C LEU A 31 11.14 -6.34 -7.24
N HIS A 32 10.51 -5.39 -7.96
CA HIS A 32 9.49 -5.71 -8.96
C HIS A 32 10.06 -6.59 -10.09
N GLY A 33 9.39 -7.70 -10.37
CA GLY A 33 9.82 -8.71 -11.35
C GLY A 33 10.93 -9.65 -10.87
N ALA A 34 11.52 -9.42 -9.69
CA ALA A 34 12.52 -10.32 -9.12
C ALA A 34 11.88 -11.48 -8.36
N VAL A 35 12.49 -12.66 -8.44
CA VAL A 35 12.07 -13.85 -7.71
C VAL A 35 13.16 -14.23 -6.72
N HIS A 36 12.80 -14.26 -5.44
CA HIS A 36 13.71 -14.59 -4.34
C HIS A 36 13.32 -15.91 -3.68
N PRO A 37 14.26 -16.70 -3.14
CA PRO A 37 13.95 -17.86 -2.32
C PRO A 37 13.10 -17.49 -1.08
N PRO A 38 12.28 -18.40 -0.54
CA PRO A 38 11.38 -18.09 0.58
C PRO A 38 12.05 -17.48 1.80
N GLU A 39 13.27 -17.92 2.13
CA GLU A 39 14.04 -17.37 3.24
C GLU A 39 14.44 -15.90 2.99
N GLN A 40 14.93 -15.60 1.78
CA GLN A 40 15.28 -14.24 1.39
C GLN A 40 14.04 -13.33 1.32
N GLN A 41 12.89 -13.86 0.89
CA GLN A 41 11.63 -13.11 0.95
C GLN A 41 11.28 -12.68 2.38
N ARG A 42 11.41 -13.57 3.37
CA ARG A 42 11.17 -13.21 4.77
C ARG A 42 12.14 -12.12 5.25
N ALA A 43 13.43 -12.25 4.92
CA ALA A 43 14.42 -11.21 5.25
C ALA A 43 14.10 -9.86 4.59
N ILE A 44 13.67 -9.86 3.32
CA ILE A 44 13.22 -8.67 2.60
C ILE A 44 12.00 -8.05 3.30
N PHE A 45 10.97 -8.83 3.63
CA PHE A 45 9.77 -8.31 4.29
C PHE A 45 10.06 -7.74 5.68
N HIS A 46 10.98 -8.36 6.44
CA HIS A 46 11.49 -7.76 7.67
C HIS A 46 12.16 -6.40 7.42
N GLN A 47 13.02 -6.28 6.39
CA GLN A 47 13.61 -4.99 6.03
C GLN A 47 12.58 -3.97 5.54
N VAL A 48 11.52 -4.38 4.84
CA VAL A 48 10.40 -3.51 4.44
C VAL A 48 9.71 -2.95 5.68
N GLY A 49 9.44 -3.80 6.68
CA GLY A 49 8.90 -3.37 7.97
C GLY A 49 9.80 -2.34 8.66
N ALA A 50 11.10 -2.63 8.76
CA ALA A 50 12.07 -1.73 9.40
C ALA A 50 12.19 -0.38 8.66
N LEU A 51 12.15 -0.41 7.34
CA LEU A 51 12.18 0.79 6.50
C LEU A 51 10.90 1.62 6.69
N ALA A 52 9.73 0.97 6.68
CA ALA A 52 8.46 1.64 6.95
C ALA A 52 8.45 2.27 8.36
N ALA A 53 8.93 1.57 9.39
CA ALA A 53 9.05 2.12 10.74
C ALA A 53 9.96 3.36 10.80
N ALA A 54 11.05 3.38 10.02
CA ALA A 54 11.94 4.54 9.92
C ALA A 54 11.28 5.75 9.23
N ILE A 55 10.39 5.51 8.26
CA ILE A 55 9.58 6.52 7.55
C ILE A 55 8.45 7.04 8.45
N HIS A 56 7.73 6.12 9.10
CA HIS A 56 6.52 6.33 9.90
C HIS A 56 6.83 7.02 11.22
N ARG A 57 7.11 8.33 11.14
CA ARG A 57 7.29 9.16 12.32
C ARG A 57 5.99 9.83 12.71
N PRO A 58 5.62 9.78 14.00
CA PRO A 58 4.57 10.64 14.51
C PRO A 58 4.97 12.10 14.30
N ALA A 59 4.10 12.89 13.70
CA ALA A 59 4.23 14.35 13.65
C ALA A 59 3.15 14.97 14.53
N PRO A 60 3.37 16.16 15.12
CA PRO A 60 2.31 16.88 15.81
C PRO A 60 1.12 17.03 14.86
N ALA A 61 -0.09 16.74 15.37
CA ALA A 61 -1.35 16.65 14.63
C ALA A 61 -1.34 17.50 13.35
N ALA A 62 -1.01 16.85 12.24
CA ALA A 62 -1.28 17.42 10.94
C ALA A 62 -2.81 17.45 10.76
N GLY A 63 -3.29 18.31 9.87
CA GLY A 63 -4.71 18.34 9.50
C GLY A 63 -5.23 16.97 9.05
N PRO A 64 -6.56 16.85 8.87
CA PRO A 64 -7.21 15.58 8.53
C PRO A 64 -6.53 14.87 7.35
N ASP A 65 -6.49 13.54 7.40
CA ASP A 65 -6.01 12.74 6.28
C ASP A 65 -6.98 12.84 5.10
N ASP A 66 -6.62 13.64 4.10
CA ASP A 66 -7.41 13.80 2.87
C ASP A 66 -7.35 12.56 1.95
N THR A 67 -6.54 11.54 2.26
CA THR A 67 -6.36 10.36 1.38
C THR A 67 -7.65 9.57 1.21
N LEU A 68 -8.25 9.16 2.33
CA LEU A 68 -9.47 8.36 2.29
C LEU A 68 -10.59 9.17 1.64
N SER A 69 -10.76 10.44 2.05
CA SER A 69 -11.74 11.36 1.48
C SER A 69 -11.57 11.50 -0.04
N ALA A 70 -10.36 11.78 -0.53
CA ALA A 70 -10.09 11.91 -1.96
C ALA A 70 -10.29 10.60 -2.73
N ALA A 71 -10.04 9.45 -2.11
CA ALA A 71 -10.29 8.14 -2.71
C ALA A 71 -11.80 7.85 -2.80
N LEU A 72 -12.57 8.16 -1.74
CA LEU A 72 -14.03 8.04 -1.71
C LEU A 72 -14.70 8.95 -2.75
N GLU A 73 -14.24 10.19 -2.88
CA GLU A 73 -14.75 11.14 -3.90
C GLU A 73 -14.56 10.68 -5.35
N LYS A 74 -13.55 9.84 -5.59
CA LYS A 74 -13.24 9.28 -6.92
C LYS A 74 -13.85 7.90 -7.14
N MET A 75 -14.28 7.22 -6.07
CA MET A 75 -14.72 5.83 -6.10
C MET A 75 -15.77 5.55 -7.16
N GLU A 76 -16.89 6.28 -7.18
CA GLU A 76 -17.98 6.02 -8.14
C GLU A 76 -17.53 6.22 -9.59
N ARG A 77 -16.70 7.23 -9.86
CA ARG A 77 -16.13 7.44 -11.20
C ARG A 77 -15.23 6.28 -11.63
N HIS A 78 -14.41 5.76 -10.71
CA HIS A 78 -13.56 4.60 -11.00
C HIS A 78 -14.39 3.33 -11.17
N LEU A 79 -15.43 3.11 -10.38
CA LEU A 79 -16.36 1.98 -10.52
C LEU A 79 -17.07 2.01 -11.87
N ASP A 80 -17.56 3.17 -12.29
CA ASP A 80 -18.22 3.34 -13.58
C ASP A 80 -17.28 3.04 -14.76
N ALA A 81 -16.05 3.55 -14.70
CA ALA A 81 -15.04 3.33 -15.73
C ALA A 81 -14.48 1.89 -15.73
N ALA A 82 -14.45 1.22 -14.58
CA ALA A 82 -14.02 -0.17 -14.45
C ALA A 82 -15.13 -1.20 -14.76
N ARG A 83 -16.38 -0.76 -14.97
CA ARG A 83 -17.59 -1.60 -15.01
C ARG A 83 -17.50 -2.86 -15.86
N THR A 84 -16.87 -2.79 -17.04
CA THR A 84 -16.75 -3.94 -17.95
C THR A 84 -15.79 -5.03 -17.46
N HIS A 85 -14.95 -4.72 -16.48
CA HIS A 85 -13.97 -5.63 -15.90
C HIS A 85 -14.41 -6.21 -14.55
N LEU A 86 -15.41 -5.59 -13.92
CA LEU A 86 -15.89 -5.99 -12.60
C LEU A 86 -16.78 -7.25 -12.68
N ALA A 87 -16.61 -8.15 -11.72
CA ALA A 87 -17.52 -9.28 -11.55
C ALA A 87 -18.88 -8.81 -10.97
N PRO A 88 -19.96 -9.59 -11.16
CA PRO A 88 -21.26 -9.28 -10.58
C PRO A 88 -21.16 -9.00 -9.07
N GLY A 89 -21.66 -7.83 -8.67
CA GLY A 89 -21.68 -7.35 -7.28
C GLY A 89 -20.39 -6.64 -6.82
N ASP A 90 -19.32 -6.54 -7.62
CA ASP A 90 -18.02 -5.93 -7.18
C ASP A 90 -18.21 -4.49 -6.76
N ALA A 91 -18.98 -3.75 -7.55
CA ALA A 91 -19.32 -2.37 -7.21
C ALA A 91 -20.05 -2.27 -5.87
N ASP A 92 -21.02 -3.14 -5.60
CA ASP A 92 -21.79 -3.10 -4.35
C ASP A 92 -20.94 -3.51 -3.15
N PHE A 93 -20.02 -4.45 -3.33
CA PHE A 93 -19.06 -4.83 -2.30
C PHE A 93 -18.10 -3.69 -1.95
N VAL A 94 -17.55 -3.01 -2.97
CA VAL A 94 -16.68 -1.85 -2.74
C VAL A 94 -17.44 -0.71 -2.06
N ARG A 95 -18.68 -0.43 -2.48
CA ARG A 95 -19.54 0.56 -1.80
C ARG A 95 -19.80 0.21 -0.35
N ALA A 96 -20.05 -1.06 -0.05
CA ALA A 96 -20.26 -1.51 1.34
C ALA A 96 -19.01 -1.34 2.19
N LEU A 97 -17.81 -1.63 1.65
CA LEU A 97 -16.55 -1.37 2.34
C LEU A 97 -16.30 0.13 2.55
N ALA A 98 -16.56 0.95 1.54
CA ALA A 98 -16.44 2.40 1.61
C ALA A 98 -17.38 3.00 2.68
N ALA A 99 -18.64 2.55 2.73
CA ALA A 99 -19.59 2.99 3.76
C ALA A 99 -19.17 2.61 5.18
N ARG A 100 -18.45 1.50 5.36
CA ARG A 100 -17.88 1.12 6.66
C ARG A 100 -16.77 2.07 7.10
N ALA A 101 -16.09 2.74 6.18
CA ALA A 101 -14.97 3.62 6.50
C ALA A 101 -15.39 4.78 7.42
N GLU A 102 -16.63 5.28 7.28
CA GLU A 102 -17.22 6.32 8.15
C GLU A 102 -17.39 5.87 9.60
N LEU A 103 -17.41 4.55 9.85
CA LEU A 103 -17.61 3.95 11.17
C LEU A 103 -16.29 3.50 11.82
N LEU A 104 -15.17 3.56 11.08
CA LEU A 104 -13.88 3.14 11.59
C LEU A 104 -13.28 4.21 12.50
N GLN A 105 -12.65 3.77 13.59
CA GLN A 105 -11.79 4.65 14.36
C GLN A 105 -10.60 5.07 13.49
N GLU A 106 -10.38 6.37 13.35
CA GLU A 106 -9.24 6.90 12.60
C GLU A 106 -7.92 6.40 13.22
N PRO A 107 -7.05 5.74 12.44
CA PRO A 107 -5.73 5.31 12.93
C PRO A 107 -4.84 6.52 13.24
N GLU A 108 -3.81 6.29 14.06
CA GLU A 108 -2.76 7.28 14.27
C GLU A 108 -2.12 7.69 12.93
N THR A 109 -1.97 9.00 12.74
CA THR A 109 -1.38 9.58 11.53
C THR A 109 0.15 9.65 11.67
N VAL A 110 0.84 9.11 10.67
CA VAL A 110 2.30 9.14 10.55
C VAL A 110 2.69 9.74 9.19
N PHE A 111 3.96 10.12 9.03
CA PHE A 111 4.48 10.38 7.70
C PHE A 111 4.54 9.08 6.92
N THR A 112 3.91 9.03 5.74
CA THR A 112 3.86 7.86 4.85
C THR A 112 4.63 8.14 3.57
N HIS A 113 5.20 7.11 2.96
CA HIS A 113 5.76 7.16 1.61
C HIS A 113 4.67 7.41 0.55
N GLY A 114 3.47 6.87 0.79
CA GLY A 114 2.27 7.04 0.00
C GLY A 114 2.19 6.17 -1.25
N ASP A 115 3.32 5.62 -1.72
CA ASP A 115 3.40 4.71 -2.87
C ASP A 115 4.40 3.54 -2.65
N LEU A 116 4.47 3.04 -1.42
CA LEU A 116 5.41 1.98 -1.04
C LEU A 116 5.01 0.64 -1.70
N GLN A 117 5.85 0.15 -2.61
CA GLN A 117 5.61 -1.08 -3.36
C GLN A 117 6.90 -1.60 -4.00
N LEU A 118 6.88 -2.82 -4.55
CA LEU A 118 8.09 -3.50 -5.05
C LEU A 118 8.89 -2.73 -6.11
N ARG A 119 8.24 -1.92 -6.97
CA ARG A 119 8.97 -1.12 -7.98
C ARG A 119 9.76 0.04 -7.37
N ASN A 120 9.34 0.51 -6.20
CA ASN A 120 9.94 1.63 -5.47
C ASN A 120 10.89 1.16 -4.36
N LEU A 121 11.08 -0.16 -4.24
CA LEU A 121 12.00 -0.80 -3.31
C LEU A 121 13.18 -1.40 -4.08
N LEU A 122 14.40 -1.01 -3.75
CA LEU A 122 15.62 -1.51 -4.38
C LEU A 122 16.38 -2.43 -3.44
N LEU A 123 16.86 -3.56 -3.94
CA LEU A 123 17.75 -4.46 -3.20
C LEU A 123 19.19 -4.26 -3.67
N GLY A 124 20.06 -3.88 -2.74
CA GLY A 124 21.51 -3.75 -2.92
C GLY A 124 22.22 -5.10 -3.10
N GLU A 125 23.50 -5.06 -3.46
CA GLU A 125 24.30 -6.27 -3.64
C GLU A 125 24.59 -7.02 -2.33
N ALA A 126 24.59 -6.32 -1.19
CA ALA A 126 24.74 -6.91 0.14
C ALA A 126 23.37 -7.04 0.85
N ASP A 127 22.30 -7.23 0.06
CA ASP A 127 20.93 -7.42 0.51
C ASP A 127 20.34 -6.24 1.31
N GLU A 128 20.88 -5.02 1.19
CA GLU A 128 20.28 -3.84 1.83
C GLU A 128 19.08 -3.32 1.04
N LEU A 129 18.02 -2.92 1.75
CA LEU A 129 16.83 -2.33 1.15
C LEU A 129 16.90 -0.81 1.09
N TYR A 130 16.56 -0.26 -0.07
CA TYR A 130 16.42 1.16 -0.33
C TYR A 130 15.01 1.48 -0.81
N VAL A 131 14.54 2.71 -0.59
CA VAL A 131 13.25 3.18 -1.11
C VAL A 131 13.45 4.46 -1.91
N ILE A 132 12.73 4.56 -3.03
CA ILE A 132 12.73 5.71 -3.94
C ILE A 132 11.31 6.19 -4.17
N ASP A 133 11.17 7.36 -4.81
CA ASP A 133 9.90 7.88 -5.31
C ASP A 133 8.90 8.34 -4.21
N PHE A 134 9.28 9.39 -3.50
CA PHE A 134 8.50 10.02 -2.43
C PHE A 134 7.45 11.03 -2.95
N GLU A 135 7.07 10.99 -4.23
CA GLU A 135 6.17 12.01 -4.82
C GLU A 135 4.77 12.03 -4.18
N ARG A 136 4.35 10.89 -3.61
CA ARG A 136 3.04 10.72 -2.97
C ARG A 136 3.12 10.78 -1.44
N ALA A 137 4.28 11.15 -0.90
CA ALA A 137 4.53 11.14 0.52
C ALA A 137 3.77 12.25 1.24
N GLN A 138 3.04 11.88 2.28
CA GLN A 138 2.22 12.79 3.07
C GLN A 138 1.89 12.18 4.43
N MET A 139 1.26 12.98 5.29
CA MET A 139 0.67 12.46 6.52
C MET A 139 -0.54 11.59 6.18
N GLY A 140 -0.66 10.45 6.84
CA GLY A 140 -1.77 9.51 6.69
C GLY A 140 -1.66 8.32 7.66
N PRO A 141 -2.61 7.39 7.64
CA PRO A 141 -2.55 6.18 8.43
C PRO A 141 -1.38 5.29 7.97
N ALA A 142 -0.65 4.70 8.90
CA ALA A 142 0.51 3.84 8.61
C ALA A 142 0.20 2.72 7.60
N VAL A 143 -1.02 2.16 7.65
CA VAL A 143 -1.44 1.09 6.74
C VAL A 143 -1.54 1.49 5.27
N ARG A 144 -1.55 2.79 4.95
CA ARG A 144 -1.54 3.27 3.57
C ARG A 144 -0.36 2.73 2.76
N ASP A 145 0.82 2.66 3.37
CA ASP A 145 2.05 2.18 2.71
C ASP A 145 2.03 0.67 2.45
N PHE A 146 1.08 -0.05 3.03
CA PHE A 146 1.01 -1.51 2.93
C PHE A 146 -0.02 -1.98 1.89
N VAL A 147 -0.86 -1.08 1.37
CA VAL A 147 -1.94 -1.38 0.40
C VAL A 147 -1.44 -2.15 -0.82
N ARG A 148 -0.33 -1.71 -1.43
CA ARG A 148 0.20 -2.33 -2.66
C ARG A 148 1.09 -3.55 -2.40
N LEU A 149 1.37 -3.86 -1.14
CA LEU A 149 2.16 -5.02 -0.72
C LEU A 149 1.28 -6.13 -0.13
N ALA A 150 0.03 -5.81 0.22
CA ALA A 150 -0.81 -6.70 1.00
C ALA A 150 -1.27 -7.97 0.27
N ASP A 151 -1.28 -7.95 -1.07
CA ASP A 151 -1.52 -9.16 -1.85
C ASP A 151 -0.34 -10.15 -1.78
N LEU A 152 0.87 -9.70 -1.46
CA LEU A 152 2.08 -10.53 -1.41
C LEU A 152 2.13 -11.44 -0.18
N TRP A 153 1.54 -11.02 0.96
CA TRP A 153 1.40 -11.89 2.13
C TRP A 153 0.06 -12.65 2.19
N ALA A 154 -0.76 -12.56 1.14
CA ALA A 154 -1.98 -13.36 1.05
C ALA A 154 -1.62 -14.86 0.98
N GLY A 155 -2.07 -15.63 1.98
CA GLY A 155 -1.69 -17.04 2.12
C GLY A 155 -0.23 -17.28 2.54
N ARG A 156 0.49 -16.21 2.89
CA ARG A 156 1.88 -16.21 3.35
C ARG A 156 2.01 -15.46 4.69
N PRO A 157 1.41 -16.00 5.78
CA PRO A 157 1.44 -15.34 7.08
C PRO A 157 2.87 -15.12 7.61
N ASP A 158 3.84 -15.92 7.14
CA ASP A 158 5.26 -15.75 7.45
C ASP A 158 5.86 -14.44 6.92
N LEU A 159 5.33 -13.89 5.81
CA LEU A 159 5.76 -12.60 5.28
C LEU A 159 5.15 -11.44 6.06
N LEU A 160 3.88 -11.56 6.48
CA LEU A 160 3.24 -10.57 7.35
C LEU A 160 3.93 -10.54 8.72
N GLU A 161 4.23 -11.71 9.29
CA GLU A 161 4.97 -11.84 10.55
C GLU A 161 6.33 -11.13 10.44
N ALA A 162 7.14 -11.47 9.43
CA ALA A 162 8.44 -10.84 9.20
C ALA A 162 8.31 -9.32 9.04
N LEU A 163 7.32 -8.84 8.28
CA LEU A 163 7.06 -7.41 8.13
C LEU A 163 6.72 -6.73 9.46
N THR A 164 5.81 -7.31 10.25
CA THR A 164 5.41 -6.70 11.53
C THR A 164 6.52 -6.77 12.58
N ASP A 165 7.35 -7.81 12.55
CA ASP A 165 8.55 -7.95 13.38
C ASP A 165 9.55 -6.83 13.07
N GLY A 166 9.87 -6.64 11.78
CA GLY A 166 10.73 -5.53 11.34
C GLY A 166 10.11 -4.15 11.59
N TYR A 167 8.78 -4.02 11.47
CA TYR A 167 8.05 -2.79 11.79
C TYR A 167 8.04 -2.47 13.30
N GLY A 168 8.30 -3.46 14.15
CA GLY A 168 8.40 -3.33 15.60
C GLY A 168 7.06 -3.45 16.34
N ARG A 169 5.95 -3.71 15.62
CA ARG A 169 4.64 -4.04 16.21
C ARG A 169 3.72 -4.69 15.19
N THR A 170 2.70 -5.40 15.68
CA THR A 170 1.58 -5.85 14.88
C THR A 170 0.60 -4.71 14.55
N PHE A 171 -0.21 -4.91 13.51
CA PHE A 171 -1.33 -4.03 13.21
C PHE A 171 -2.50 -4.32 14.14
N THR A 172 -3.18 -3.26 14.57
CA THR A 172 -4.43 -3.35 15.33
C THR A 172 -5.58 -3.79 14.42
N THR A 173 -6.69 -4.26 15.00
CA THR A 173 -7.89 -4.60 14.24
C THR A 173 -8.39 -3.42 13.41
N ALA A 174 -8.42 -2.21 13.99
CA ALA A 174 -8.86 -1.01 13.29
C ALA A 174 -7.96 -0.68 12.09
N GLU A 175 -6.63 -0.82 12.24
CA GLU A 175 -5.68 -0.64 11.13
C GLU A 175 -5.91 -1.66 10.00
N LEU A 176 -6.20 -2.92 10.32
CA LEU A 176 -6.48 -3.95 9.32
C LEU A 176 -7.82 -3.73 8.60
N GLU A 177 -8.84 -3.27 9.31
CA GLU A 177 -10.11 -2.87 8.69
C GLU A 177 -9.93 -1.66 7.76
N TYR A 178 -9.12 -0.68 8.18
CA TYR A 178 -8.80 0.48 7.37
C TYR A 178 -7.98 0.10 6.13
N LEU A 179 -6.99 -0.79 6.28
CA LEU A 179 -6.23 -1.36 5.17
C LEU A 179 -7.16 -2.02 4.15
N THR A 180 -8.14 -2.81 4.60
CA THR A 180 -9.12 -3.48 3.72
C THR A 180 -9.91 -2.48 2.86
N VAL A 181 -10.33 -1.34 3.44
CA VAL A 181 -11.00 -0.27 2.69
C VAL A 181 -10.06 0.34 1.66
N LEU A 182 -8.84 0.71 2.06
CA LEU A 182 -7.85 1.30 1.15
C LEU A 182 -7.46 0.36 0.00
N GLU A 183 -7.35 -0.93 0.27
CA GLU A 183 -7.10 -1.97 -0.74
C GLU A 183 -8.24 -2.05 -1.76
N ALA A 184 -9.50 -1.97 -1.33
CA ALA A 184 -10.64 -1.97 -2.24
C ALA A 184 -10.68 -0.73 -3.13
N LEU A 185 -10.42 0.45 -2.56
CA LEU A 185 -10.38 1.71 -3.31
C LEU A 185 -9.20 1.76 -4.30
N ASP A 186 -8.00 1.31 -3.88
CA ASP A 186 -6.83 1.20 -4.77
C ASP A 186 -7.05 0.16 -5.87
N ALA A 187 -7.74 -0.96 -5.58
CA ALA A 187 -8.04 -1.97 -6.57
C ALA A 187 -8.93 -1.43 -7.70
N VAL A 188 -10.00 -0.71 -7.38
CA VAL A 188 -10.88 -0.12 -8.42
C VAL A 188 -10.16 0.96 -9.21
N SER A 189 -9.36 1.81 -8.55
CA SER A 189 -8.50 2.78 -9.22
C SER A 189 -7.51 2.08 -10.17
N GLY A 190 -6.88 1.00 -9.72
CA GLY A 190 -5.95 0.18 -10.50
C GLY A 190 -6.60 -0.49 -11.71
N ILE A 191 -7.81 -1.04 -11.57
CA ILE A 191 -8.57 -1.63 -12.70
C ILE A 191 -8.87 -0.55 -13.74
N GLN A 192 -9.37 0.61 -13.29
CA GLN A 192 -9.70 1.71 -14.18
C GLN A 192 -8.47 2.22 -14.92
N TYR A 193 -7.36 2.48 -14.21
CA TYR A 193 -6.13 2.98 -14.82
C TYR A 193 -5.52 1.93 -15.75
N GLY A 194 -5.42 0.68 -15.30
CA GLY A 194 -4.85 -0.42 -16.10
C GLY A 194 -5.61 -0.64 -17.40
N ALA A 195 -6.95 -0.62 -17.35
CA ALA A 195 -7.79 -0.70 -18.55
C ALA A 195 -7.55 0.49 -19.51
N ALA A 196 -7.49 1.71 -18.98
CA ALA A 196 -7.30 2.91 -19.80
C ALA A 196 -5.90 3.04 -20.40
N ALA A 197 -4.87 2.62 -19.66
CA ALA A 197 -3.46 2.69 -20.08
C ALA A 197 -3.01 1.46 -20.89
N GLY A 198 -3.82 0.40 -20.96
CA GLY A 198 -3.41 -0.87 -21.55
C GLY A 198 -2.35 -1.61 -20.72
N ASP A 199 -2.38 -1.42 -19.39
CA ASP A 199 -1.50 -2.07 -18.42
C ASP A 199 -2.22 -3.29 -17.80
N PRO A 200 -1.95 -4.50 -18.30
CA PRO A 200 -2.63 -5.70 -17.81
C PRO A 200 -2.21 -6.06 -16.38
N GLU A 201 -0.99 -5.73 -15.95
CA GLU A 201 -0.52 -6.09 -14.61
C GLU A 201 -1.31 -5.33 -13.54
N LEU A 202 -1.53 -4.02 -13.75
CA LEU A 202 -2.29 -3.22 -12.80
C LEU A 202 -3.76 -3.64 -12.75
N LEU A 203 -4.34 -3.97 -13.91
CA LEU A 203 -5.71 -4.47 -14.02
C LEU A 203 -5.86 -5.80 -13.28
N GLU A 204 -4.99 -6.76 -13.54
CA GLU A 204 -5.02 -8.09 -12.92
C GLU A 204 -4.78 -8.02 -11.41
N ARG A 205 -3.86 -7.16 -10.95
CA ARG A 205 -3.64 -6.90 -9.52
C ARG A 205 -4.92 -6.42 -8.85
N GLY A 206 -5.61 -5.45 -9.44
CA GLY A 206 -6.87 -4.93 -8.90
C GLY A 206 -7.95 -6.01 -8.80
N LEU A 207 -8.15 -6.80 -9.86
CA LEU A 207 -9.11 -7.92 -9.86
C LEU A 207 -8.77 -8.99 -8.81
N ARG A 208 -7.48 -9.33 -8.68
CA ARG A 208 -6.99 -10.29 -7.68
C ARG A 208 -7.25 -9.78 -6.26
N THR A 209 -7.02 -8.49 -6.01
CA THR A 209 -7.32 -7.86 -4.72
C THR A 209 -8.80 -7.94 -4.38
N LEU A 210 -9.70 -7.54 -5.29
CA LEU A 210 -11.15 -7.64 -5.04
C LEU A 210 -11.59 -9.07 -4.75
N THR A 211 -11.10 -10.04 -5.53
CA THR A 211 -11.40 -11.47 -5.34
C THR A 211 -10.98 -11.94 -3.96
N ARG A 212 -9.77 -11.58 -3.51
CA ARG A 212 -9.26 -11.96 -2.18
C ARG A 212 -10.06 -11.31 -1.04
N LEU A 213 -10.39 -10.03 -1.16
CA LEU A 213 -11.15 -9.31 -0.12
C LEU A 213 -12.53 -9.93 0.06
N ARG A 214 -13.20 -10.29 -1.04
CA ARG A 214 -14.49 -11.01 -0.99
C ARG A 214 -14.39 -12.36 -0.30
N ALA A 215 -13.43 -13.19 -0.73
CA ALA A 215 -13.25 -14.52 -0.15
C ALA A 215 -13.00 -14.44 1.36
N THR A 216 -12.25 -13.43 1.80
CA THR A 216 -12.01 -13.13 3.22
C THR A 216 -13.31 -12.75 3.94
N ALA A 217 -14.09 -11.82 3.38
CA ALA A 217 -15.35 -11.37 3.96
C ALA A 217 -16.38 -12.52 4.08
N GLU A 218 -16.50 -13.35 3.05
CA GLU A 218 -17.39 -14.53 3.06
C GLU A 218 -16.93 -15.59 4.08
N ALA A 219 -15.61 -15.77 4.23
CA ALA A 219 -15.06 -16.66 5.26
C ALA A 219 -15.36 -16.14 6.68
N ALA A 220 -15.28 -14.82 6.91
CA ALA A 220 -15.63 -14.20 8.19
C ALA A 220 -17.12 -14.35 8.51
N ALA A 221 -18.01 -14.01 7.57
CA ALA A 221 -19.46 -14.12 7.75
C ALA A 221 -19.92 -15.56 8.07
N ARG A 222 -19.28 -16.57 7.46
CA ARG A 222 -19.56 -17.99 7.78
C ARG A 222 -19.17 -18.37 9.20
N ARG A 223 -18.11 -17.79 9.75
CA ARG A 223 -17.68 -18.04 11.13
C ARG A 223 -18.65 -17.41 12.13
N GLU A 224 -19.15 -16.21 11.85
CA GLU A 224 -20.10 -15.49 12.71
C GLU A 224 -21.49 -16.14 12.72
N GLY A 225 -21.96 -16.66 11.58
CA GLY A 225 -23.26 -17.34 11.46
C GLY A 225 -23.30 -18.79 11.99
N THR A 226 -22.20 -19.31 12.53
CA THR A 226 -22.11 -20.66 13.13
C THR A 226 -22.14 -20.62 14.67
N THR A 227 -22.28 -19.44 15.27
CA THR A 227 -22.44 -19.20 16.72
C THR A 227 -23.90 -19.01 17.10
#